data_AF-A0A2J0MGF6-F1
#
_entry.id   AF-A0A2J0MGF6-F1
#
_cell.length_a   1.000
_cell.length_b   1.000
_cell.length_c   1.000
_cell.angle_alpha   90.00
_cell.angle_beta   90.00
_cell.angle_gamma   90.00
#
_symmetry.space_group_name_H-M   'P 1'
#
loop_
_entity.id
_entity.type
_entity.pdbx_description
1 polymer ?
#
loop_
_entity_poly.entity_id
_entity_poly.type
_entity_poly.pdbx_seq_one_letter_code
_entity_poly.pdbx_strand_id
1 'polypeptide(L)'
;MEQSKIDLKTYGFVQNLIITNGFKKVVRIIRFTHKIPINGFDYEIFDKLVIDEKFPRIPAKINKITFLADVKNLLKNYNLGSNWLNFFSDYVLFNYFDNYSNIRQIITLDLGTKTENPEIIRKTLEMSQFFDLNPIALLLPPSISERELDDYIKTNFKTIKKLQKKYINNSFKISELKQSKDKNRERDSFIYRKRNIPKKELMTELSEKFGKTLDYTYINKIIKKEMRRKSAGI
;
A
#
# COMPACT_ATOMS: atom_id res chain seq x y z
N MET A 1 12.55 22.78 -27.14
CA MET A 1 12.83 21.44 -26.59
C MET A 1 11.53 20.91 -25.99
N GLU A 2 10.68 20.30 -26.82
CA GLU A 2 9.42 19.72 -26.36
C GLU A 2 9.72 18.48 -25.53
N GLN A 3 9.55 18.59 -24.21
CA GLN A 3 9.49 17.42 -23.34
C GLN A 3 8.23 16.64 -23.73
N SER A 4 8.43 15.55 -24.47
CA SER A 4 7.36 14.61 -24.83
C SER A 4 6.57 14.24 -23.57
N LYS A 5 5.26 14.53 -23.57
CA LYS A 5 4.30 13.99 -22.60
C LYS A 5 4.33 12.47 -22.68
N ILE A 6 5.17 11.83 -21.86
CA ILE A 6 5.14 10.37 -21.67
C ILE A 6 3.94 10.08 -20.78
N ASP A 7 2.80 9.88 -21.41
CA ASP A 7 1.58 9.41 -20.79
C ASP A 7 1.76 7.92 -20.47
N LEU A 8 2.15 7.62 -19.22
CA LEU A 8 2.44 6.26 -18.76
C LEU A 8 1.14 5.52 -18.43
N LYS A 9 1.04 4.29 -18.91
CA LYS A 9 -0.24 3.60 -19.02
C LYS A 9 -0.43 2.50 -17.98
N THR A 10 -1.67 2.36 -17.50
CA THR A 10 -2.09 1.45 -16.43
C THR A 10 -2.30 0.01 -16.92
N TYR A 11 -2.52 -0.95 -16.02
CA TYR A 11 -2.87 -2.33 -16.41
C TYR A 11 -4.17 -2.39 -17.23
N GLY A 12 -5.18 -1.59 -16.88
CA GLY A 12 -6.40 -1.47 -17.69
C GLY A 12 -6.13 -0.91 -19.08
N PHE A 13 -5.21 0.05 -19.21
CA PHE A 13 -4.74 0.49 -20.52
C PHE A 13 -4.04 -0.66 -21.27
N VAL A 14 -3.17 -1.41 -20.60
CA VAL A 14 -2.45 -2.54 -21.21
C VAL A 14 -3.42 -3.60 -21.70
N GLN A 15 -4.47 -3.93 -20.94
CA GLN A 15 -5.55 -4.84 -21.36
C GLN A 15 -6.29 -4.34 -22.61
N ASN A 16 -6.51 -3.03 -22.72
CA ASN A 16 -7.09 -2.43 -23.92
C ASN A 16 -6.09 -2.37 -25.08
N LEU A 17 -4.80 -2.23 -24.80
CA LEU A 17 -3.75 -2.14 -25.81
C LEU A 17 -3.59 -3.47 -26.55
N ILE A 18 -3.54 -4.57 -25.82
CA ILE A 18 -3.26 -5.92 -26.34
C ILE A 18 -4.31 -6.40 -27.35
N ILE A 19 -5.54 -5.91 -27.23
CA ILE A 19 -6.63 -6.26 -28.15
C ILE A 19 -6.58 -5.46 -29.46
N THR A 20 -5.85 -4.34 -29.50
CA THR A 20 -5.77 -3.48 -30.69
C THR A 20 -5.00 -4.14 -31.85
N ASN A 21 -5.48 -3.92 -33.07
CA ASN A 21 -4.84 -4.47 -34.28
C ASN A 21 -3.44 -3.90 -34.52
N GLY A 22 -3.23 -2.62 -34.22
CA GLY A 22 -1.92 -1.97 -34.34
C GLY A 22 -0.89 -2.64 -33.44
N PHE A 23 -1.23 -2.85 -32.18
CA PHE A 23 -0.35 -3.52 -31.22
C PHE A 23 -0.05 -4.98 -31.62
N LYS A 24 -1.08 -5.74 -32.00
CA LYS A 24 -0.91 -7.12 -32.49
C LYS A 24 0.02 -7.20 -33.71
N LYS A 25 -0.02 -6.20 -34.61
CA LYS A 25 0.88 -6.14 -35.77
C LYS A 25 2.34 -5.97 -35.34
N VAL A 26 2.62 -5.07 -34.40
CA VAL A 26 4.00 -4.86 -33.90
C VAL A 26 4.52 -6.11 -33.20
N VAL A 27 3.68 -6.76 -32.37
CA VAL A 27 4.05 -8.03 -31.70
C VAL A 27 4.36 -9.13 -32.72
N ARG A 28 3.57 -9.24 -33.81
CA ARG A 28 3.85 -10.20 -34.89
C ARG A 28 5.19 -9.95 -35.57
N ILE A 29 5.57 -8.68 -35.77
CA ILE A 29 6.87 -8.31 -36.36
C ILE A 29 8.00 -8.77 -35.44
N ILE A 30 7.91 -8.47 -34.14
CA ILE A 30 8.93 -8.91 -33.16
C ILE A 30 9.01 -10.44 -33.14
N ARG A 31 7.87 -11.12 -33.13
CA ARG A 31 7.83 -12.59 -33.18
C ARG A 31 8.53 -13.13 -34.42
N PHE A 32 8.24 -12.56 -35.59
CA PHE A 32 8.87 -12.94 -36.84
C PHE A 32 10.40 -12.76 -36.80
N THR A 33 10.88 -11.59 -36.37
CA THR A 33 12.31 -11.27 -36.24
C THR A 33 13.05 -12.28 -35.36
N HIS A 34 12.43 -12.70 -34.25
CA HIS A 34 13.02 -13.61 -33.27
C HIS A 34 12.66 -15.09 -33.49
N LYS A 35 12.05 -15.44 -34.63
CA LYS A 35 11.60 -16.81 -34.95
C LYS A 35 10.68 -17.42 -33.88
N ILE A 36 9.84 -16.59 -33.27
CA ILE A 36 8.80 -16.97 -32.32
C ILE A 36 7.53 -17.33 -33.13
N PRO A 37 6.82 -18.42 -32.80
CA PRO A 37 5.57 -18.76 -33.48
C PRO A 37 4.55 -17.62 -33.38
N ILE A 38 3.66 -17.51 -34.37
CA ILE A 38 2.72 -16.38 -34.44
C ILE A 38 1.80 -16.27 -33.22
N ASN A 39 1.54 -17.39 -32.55
CA ASN A 39 0.73 -17.48 -31.33
C ASN A 39 1.59 -17.59 -30.05
N GLY A 40 2.89 -17.34 -30.13
CA GLY A 40 3.83 -17.61 -29.04
C GLY A 40 4.22 -19.08 -28.95
N PHE A 41 5.17 -19.40 -28.09
CA PHE A 41 5.47 -20.78 -27.70
C PHE A 41 4.36 -21.33 -26.80
N ASP A 42 4.15 -22.63 -26.88
CA ASP A 42 3.27 -23.36 -25.97
C ASP A 42 3.85 -23.30 -24.55
N TYR A 43 3.09 -22.69 -23.62
CA TYR A 43 3.50 -22.49 -22.24
C TYR A 43 3.69 -23.81 -21.48
N GLU A 44 2.84 -24.82 -21.71
CA GLU A 44 2.88 -26.11 -21.00
C GLU A 44 4.11 -26.94 -21.39
N ILE A 45 4.53 -26.82 -22.65
CA ILE A 45 5.77 -27.43 -23.16
C ILE A 45 6.99 -26.61 -22.69
N PHE A 46 6.82 -25.29 -22.53
CA PHE A 46 7.88 -24.37 -22.18
C PHE A 46 8.29 -24.42 -20.69
N ASP A 47 7.35 -24.58 -19.76
CA ASP A 47 7.65 -24.74 -18.32
C ASP A 47 8.56 -25.94 -18.03
N LYS A 48 8.59 -26.95 -18.92
CA LYS A 48 9.48 -28.11 -18.85
C LYS A 48 10.89 -27.88 -19.42
N LEU A 49 11.09 -26.84 -20.23
CA LEU A 49 12.32 -26.58 -21.00
C LEU A 49 13.18 -25.43 -20.44
N VAL A 50 12.65 -24.62 -19.52
CA VAL A 50 13.40 -23.52 -18.92
C VAL A 50 14.31 -24.03 -17.81
N ILE A 51 15.62 -23.96 -18.06
CA ILE A 51 16.67 -24.07 -17.04
C ILE A 51 16.55 -22.83 -16.14
N ASP A 52 15.98 -22.97 -14.93
CA ASP A 52 16.06 -22.11 -13.73
C ASP A 52 16.35 -20.58 -13.86
N GLU A 53 15.97 -19.91 -14.96
CA GLU A 53 16.18 -18.46 -15.10
C GLU A 53 15.12 -17.67 -14.31
N LYS A 54 15.60 -16.76 -13.45
CA LYS A 54 14.76 -15.74 -12.81
C LYS A 54 14.42 -14.65 -13.83
N PHE A 55 13.25 -14.79 -14.47
CA PHE A 55 12.47 -13.82 -15.28
C PHE A 55 13.21 -12.62 -15.95
N PRO A 56 12.98 -12.35 -17.26
CA PRO A 56 12.06 -13.05 -18.17
C PRO A 56 12.67 -14.36 -18.68
N ARG A 57 11.80 -15.37 -18.86
CA ARG A 57 12.20 -16.72 -19.28
C ARG A 57 12.41 -16.74 -20.79
N ILE A 58 13.60 -16.36 -21.23
CA ILE A 58 13.90 -16.26 -22.65
C ILE A 58 14.50 -17.59 -23.12
N PRO A 59 13.88 -18.28 -24.11
CA PRO A 59 14.46 -19.49 -24.68
C PRO A 59 15.90 -19.27 -25.15
N ALA A 60 16.81 -20.22 -24.88
CA ALA A 60 18.23 -20.11 -25.25
C ALA A 60 18.48 -19.87 -26.75
N LYS A 61 17.54 -20.32 -27.61
CA LYS A 61 17.57 -20.10 -29.07
C LYS A 61 17.30 -18.64 -29.48
N ILE A 62 16.85 -17.79 -28.56
CA ILE A 62 16.57 -16.37 -28.79
C ILE A 62 17.72 -15.54 -28.23
N ASN A 63 18.24 -14.62 -29.03
CA ASN A 63 19.25 -13.68 -28.55
C ASN A 63 18.60 -12.68 -27.57
N LYS A 64 18.82 -12.92 -26.27
CA LYS A 64 18.27 -12.15 -25.15
C LYS A 64 18.46 -10.64 -25.28
N ILE A 65 19.63 -10.19 -25.70
CA ILE A 65 19.96 -8.75 -25.79
C ILE A 65 19.10 -8.09 -26.86
N THR A 66 19.09 -8.66 -28.07
CA THR A 66 18.32 -8.11 -29.20
C THR A 66 16.81 -8.19 -28.95
N PHE A 67 16.33 -9.29 -28.37
CA PHE A 67 14.93 -9.46 -28.02
C PHE A 67 14.46 -8.43 -26.99
N LEU A 68 15.20 -8.26 -25.90
CA LEU A 68 14.86 -7.26 -24.87
C LEU A 68 14.93 -5.83 -25.42
N ALA A 69 15.82 -5.54 -26.36
CA ALA A 69 15.87 -4.25 -27.04
C ALA A 69 14.60 -3.98 -27.86
N ASP A 70 14.13 -4.98 -28.62
CA ASP A 70 12.90 -4.86 -29.40
C ASP A 70 11.65 -4.73 -28.52
N VAL A 71 11.56 -5.49 -27.43
CA VAL A 71 10.49 -5.33 -26.44
C VAL A 71 10.57 -3.95 -25.79
N LYS A 72 11.77 -3.44 -25.45
CA LYS A 72 11.93 -2.08 -24.93
C LYS A 72 11.49 -1.01 -25.94
N ASN A 73 11.73 -1.22 -27.23
CA ASN A 73 11.26 -0.33 -28.29
C ASN A 73 9.73 -0.39 -28.45
N LEU A 74 9.13 -1.58 -28.34
CA LEU A 74 7.66 -1.73 -28.24
C LEU A 74 7.10 -0.90 -27.09
N LEU A 75 7.69 -1.00 -25.89
CA LEU A 75 7.25 -0.22 -24.73
C LEU A 75 7.31 1.28 -25.01
N LYS A 76 8.41 1.77 -25.59
CA LYS A 76 8.56 3.18 -25.96
C LYS A 76 7.49 3.63 -26.97
N ASN A 77 7.21 2.84 -28.01
CA ASN A 77 6.20 3.16 -29.02
C ASN A 77 4.80 3.33 -28.42
N TYR A 78 4.55 2.69 -27.28
CA TYR A 78 3.29 2.78 -26.57
C TYR A 78 3.36 3.59 -25.28
N ASN A 79 4.43 4.35 -25.02
CA ASN A 79 4.63 5.11 -23.77
C ASN A 79 4.45 4.24 -22.51
N LEU A 80 5.10 3.08 -22.47
CA LEU A 80 5.12 2.19 -21.32
C LEU A 80 6.49 2.22 -20.63
N GLY A 81 6.47 2.21 -19.29
CA GLY A 81 7.68 2.21 -18.46
C GLY A 81 8.43 0.87 -18.51
N SER A 82 9.70 0.87 -18.08
CA SER A 82 10.55 -0.33 -18.05
C SER A 82 10.07 -1.40 -17.07
N ASN A 83 9.22 -1.04 -16.09
CA ASN A 83 8.54 -1.99 -15.21
C ASN A 83 7.64 -2.98 -15.95
N TRP A 84 7.25 -2.66 -17.19
CA TRP A 84 6.49 -3.53 -18.08
C TRP A 84 7.35 -4.47 -18.93
N LEU A 85 8.69 -4.39 -18.85
CA LEU A 85 9.59 -5.16 -19.73
C LEU A 85 9.40 -6.67 -19.59
N ASN A 86 9.36 -7.18 -18.37
CA ASN A 86 9.16 -8.60 -18.14
C ASN A 86 7.78 -9.05 -18.62
N PHE A 87 6.76 -8.25 -18.32
CA PHE A 87 5.38 -8.52 -18.74
C PHE A 87 5.24 -8.65 -20.26
N PHE A 88 5.75 -7.67 -21.02
CA PHE A 88 5.65 -7.72 -22.48
C PHE A 88 6.63 -8.71 -23.10
N SER A 89 7.74 -9.03 -22.43
CA SER A 89 8.62 -10.12 -22.86
C SER A 89 7.86 -11.44 -22.87
N ASP A 90 7.19 -11.77 -21.77
CA ASP A 90 6.44 -13.02 -21.64
C ASP A 90 5.21 -13.04 -22.56
N TYR A 91 4.50 -11.91 -22.71
CA TYR A 91 3.40 -11.83 -23.67
C TYR A 91 3.86 -12.05 -25.10
N VAL A 92 4.96 -11.41 -25.53
CA VAL A 92 5.50 -11.61 -26.88
C VAL A 92 5.94 -13.05 -27.06
N LEU A 93 6.54 -13.69 -26.06
CA LEU A 93 7.03 -15.05 -26.15
C LEU A 93 5.93 -16.12 -26.12
N PHE A 94 4.92 -15.98 -25.27
CA PHE A 94 3.99 -17.08 -24.93
C PHE A 94 2.52 -16.75 -25.18
N ASN A 95 2.20 -15.51 -25.56
CA ASN A 95 0.82 -15.03 -25.61
C ASN A 95 0.07 -15.22 -24.28
N TYR A 96 0.84 -15.31 -23.19
CA TYR A 96 0.36 -15.60 -21.85
C TYR A 96 0.50 -14.35 -21.01
N PHE A 97 -0.55 -14.10 -20.22
CA PHE A 97 -0.51 -13.16 -19.12
C PHE A 97 -0.37 -14.01 -17.88
N ASP A 98 0.84 -14.11 -17.33
CA ASP A 98 0.92 -14.67 -15.99
C ASP A 98 0.06 -13.84 -15.05
N ASN A 99 -0.37 -14.46 -13.96
CA ASN A 99 -1.21 -13.83 -12.95
C ASN A 99 -0.34 -12.81 -12.17
N TYR A 100 0.05 -11.75 -12.87
CA TYR A 100 0.87 -10.66 -12.40
C TYR A 100 0.03 -9.68 -11.59
N SER A 101 -0.80 -10.20 -10.69
CA SER A 101 -1.33 -9.47 -9.54
C SER A 101 -0.21 -8.86 -8.69
N ASN A 102 1.03 -9.32 -8.89
CA ASN A 102 2.23 -8.92 -8.17
C ASN A 102 3.16 -7.95 -8.93
N ILE A 103 2.91 -7.59 -10.20
CA ILE A 103 3.63 -6.44 -10.80
C ILE A 103 3.01 -5.18 -10.23
N ARG A 104 3.51 -4.81 -9.05
CA ARG A 104 3.06 -3.64 -8.32
C ARG A 104 3.54 -2.41 -9.09
N GLN A 105 2.60 -1.61 -9.58
CA GLN A 105 2.94 -0.30 -10.14
C GLN A 105 3.40 0.66 -9.03
N ILE A 106 2.83 0.52 -7.82
CA ILE A 106 3.27 1.24 -6.62
C ILE A 106 4.17 0.35 -5.78
N ILE A 107 5.35 0.85 -5.42
CA ILE A 107 6.29 0.13 -4.55
C ILE A 107 6.33 0.81 -3.18
N THR A 108 6.02 0.07 -2.13
CA THR A 108 6.29 0.51 -0.75
C THR A 108 7.73 0.17 -0.37
N LEU A 109 8.53 1.18 -0.03
CA LEU A 109 9.91 1.04 0.39
C LEU A 109 10.08 1.42 1.86
N ASP A 110 10.90 0.63 2.53
CA ASP A 110 11.42 0.90 3.85
C ASP A 110 12.81 1.56 3.70
N LEU A 111 12.86 2.89 3.76
CA LEU A 111 14.10 3.64 3.51
C LEU A 111 15.17 3.38 4.57
N GLY A 112 14.77 2.91 5.76
CA GLY A 112 15.70 2.53 6.83
C GLY A 112 16.45 1.22 6.57
N THR A 113 16.12 0.48 5.50
CA THR A 113 16.72 -0.83 5.21
C THR A 113 17.09 -1.06 3.74
N LYS A 114 16.83 -0.08 2.86
CA LYS A 114 16.83 -0.27 1.40
C LYS A 114 18.14 0.08 0.68
N THR A 115 19.17 0.57 1.37
CA THR A 115 20.46 0.92 0.79
C THR A 115 21.59 0.18 1.48
N GLU A 116 22.63 -0.18 0.74
CA GLU A 116 23.86 -0.80 1.29
C GLU A 116 24.78 0.24 1.95
N ASN A 117 24.50 1.54 1.78
CA ASN A 117 25.29 2.63 2.34
C ASN A 117 24.80 3.00 3.76
N PRO A 118 25.55 2.67 4.83
CA PRO A 118 25.11 2.89 6.21
C PRO A 118 24.94 4.37 6.56
N GLU A 119 25.73 5.27 5.95
CA GLU A 119 25.63 6.72 6.20
C GLU A 119 24.32 7.31 5.66
N ILE A 120 23.85 6.83 4.51
CA ILE A 120 22.57 7.26 3.95
C ILE A 120 21.42 6.76 4.83
N ILE A 121 21.49 5.53 5.33
CA ILE A 121 20.51 5.02 6.29
C ILE A 121 20.50 5.90 7.53
N ARG A 122 21.67 6.13 8.14
CA ARG A 122 21.81 6.91 9.37
C ARG A 122 21.20 8.31 9.20
N LYS A 123 21.59 9.04 8.16
CA LYS A 123 21.05 10.38 7.88
C LYS A 123 19.53 10.35 7.67
N THR A 124 19.02 9.36 6.93
CA THR A 124 17.59 9.22 6.69
C THR A 124 16.83 8.98 8.00
N LEU A 125 17.35 8.12 8.87
CA LEU A 125 16.76 7.83 10.18
C LEU A 125 16.85 9.04 11.12
N GLU A 126 17.98 9.74 11.17
CA GLU A 126 18.18 10.95 11.98
C GLU A 126 17.21 12.06 11.55
N MET A 127 17.11 12.33 10.25
CA MET A 127 16.15 13.30 9.72
C MET A 127 14.70 12.88 10.02
N SER A 128 14.38 11.61 9.81
CA SER A 128 13.02 11.11 10.08
C SER A 128 12.66 11.26 11.56
N GLN A 129 13.59 10.98 12.48
CA GLN A 129 13.39 11.19 13.91
C GLN A 129 13.27 12.67 14.26
N PHE A 130 14.10 13.53 13.68
CA PHE A 130 14.06 14.98 13.91
C PHE A 130 12.70 15.59 13.51
N PHE A 131 12.08 15.09 12.44
CA PHE A 131 10.78 15.55 11.95
C PHE A 131 9.58 14.72 12.44
N ASP A 132 9.78 13.73 13.31
CA ASP A 132 8.75 12.78 13.77
C ASP A 132 8.00 12.07 12.61
N LEU A 133 8.76 11.67 11.59
CA LEU A 133 8.27 10.97 10.40
C LEU A 133 8.67 9.50 10.40
N ASN A 134 7.89 8.68 9.71
CA ASN A 134 8.29 7.31 9.39
C ASN A 134 9.12 7.30 8.09
N PRO A 135 10.26 6.60 8.02
CA PRO A 135 11.12 6.52 6.84
C PRO A 135 10.55 5.54 5.79
N ILE A 136 9.31 5.75 5.36
CA ILE A 136 8.62 4.88 4.39
C ILE A 136 8.26 5.72 3.16
N ALA A 137 8.65 5.22 1.99
CA ALA A 137 8.30 5.84 0.72
C ALA A 137 7.32 4.97 -0.07
N LEU A 138 6.40 5.61 -0.77
CA LEU A 138 5.63 5.00 -1.85
C LEU A 138 6.20 5.52 -3.16
N LEU A 139 6.86 4.65 -3.93
CA LEU A 139 7.22 4.97 -5.30
C LEU A 139 5.99 4.78 -6.16
N LEU A 140 5.48 5.90 -6.64
CA LEU A 140 4.33 5.93 -7.52
C LEU A 140 4.81 5.83 -8.98
N PRO A 141 4.07 5.14 -9.87
CA PRO A 141 4.31 5.31 -11.28
C PRO A 141 3.96 6.78 -11.63
N PRO A 142 4.69 7.44 -12.56
CA PRO A 142 4.52 8.86 -12.83
C PRO A 142 3.11 9.29 -13.28
N SER A 143 2.24 8.34 -13.63
CA SER A 143 0.89 8.54 -14.17
C SER A 143 -0.20 7.84 -13.35
N ILE A 144 0.05 7.58 -12.07
CA ILE A 144 -0.95 6.93 -11.24
C ILE A 144 -2.24 7.73 -11.18
N SER A 145 -3.38 7.06 -11.38
CA SER A 145 -4.67 7.70 -11.09
C SER A 145 -4.93 7.75 -9.58
N GLU A 146 -5.68 8.76 -9.13
CA GLU A 146 -6.10 8.87 -7.73
C GLU A 146 -6.78 7.58 -7.25
N ARG A 147 -7.66 7.00 -8.07
CA ARG A 147 -8.36 5.75 -7.79
C ARG A 147 -7.41 4.58 -7.55
N GLU A 148 -6.38 4.42 -8.38
CA GLU A 148 -5.41 3.34 -8.23
C GLU A 148 -4.54 3.52 -6.99
N LEU A 149 -4.15 4.75 -6.69
CA LEU A 149 -3.45 5.06 -5.44
C LEU A 149 -4.33 4.69 -4.25
N ASP A 150 -5.59 5.10 -4.26
CA ASP A 150 -6.58 4.79 -3.24
C ASP A 150 -6.75 3.28 -3.04
N ASP A 151 -6.95 2.54 -4.13
CA ASP A 151 -7.14 1.09 -4.11
C ASP A 151 -5.88 0.39 -3.59
N TYR A 152 -4.69 0.85 -3.99
CA TYR A 152 -3.44 0.34 -3.47
C TYR A 152 -3.31 0.59 -1.97
N ILE A 153 -3.58 1.81 -1.51
CA ILE A 153 -3.50 2.17 -0.08
C ILE A 153 -4.47 1.29 0.70
N LYS A 154 -5.75 1.20 0.30
CA LYS A 154 -6.78 0.39 0.98
C LYS A 154 -6.36 -1.08 1.10
N THR A 155 -5.83 -1.64 0.01
CA THR A 155 -5.43 -3.06 -0.06
C THR A 155 -4.14 -3.35 0.72
N ASN A 156 -3.16 -2.45 0.65
CA ASN A 156 -1.81 -2.66 1.18
C ASN A 156 -1.56 -1.96 2.52
N PHE A 157 -2.56 -1.30 3.11
CA PHE A 157 -2.40 -0.53 4.35
C PHE A 157 -1.85 -1.39 5.49
N LYS A 158 -2.22 -2.67 5.56
CA LYS A 158 -1.69 -3.61 6.57
C LYS A 158 -0.16 -3.73 6.50
N THR A 159 0.40 -3.78 5.28
CA THR A 159 1.84 -3.86 5.04
C THR A 159 2.53 -2.55 5.40
N ILE A 160 1.98 -1.41 4.97
CA ILE A 160 2.47 -0.08 5.30
C ILE A 160 2.51 0.10 6.82
N LYS A 161 1.42 -0.25 7.51
CA LYS A 161 1.30 -0.19 8.97
C LYS A 161 2.31 -1.08 9.69
N LYS A 162 2.63 -2.25 9.13
CA LYS A 162 3.67 -3.14 9.69
C LYS A 162 5.05 -2.47 9.64
N LEU A 163 5.37 -1.77 8.55
CA LEU A 163 6.62 -1.01 8.42
C LEU A 163 6.64 0.19 9.38
N GLN A 164 5.55 0.95 9.48
CA GLN A 164 5.46 2.11 10.39
C GLN A 164 5.76 1.71 11.84
N LYS A 165 5.19 0.58 12.28
CA LYS A 165 5.43 0.06 13.63
C LYS A 165 6.88 -0.26 13.97
N LYS A 166 7.76 -0.47 12.98
CA LYS A 166 9.20 -0.68 13.24
C LYS A 166 9.90 0.58 13.76
N TYR A 167 9.42 1.74 13.33
CA TYR A 167 10.04 3.04 13.58
C TYR A 167 9.30 3.85 14.64
N ILE A 168 8.14 3.39 15.09
CA ILE A 168 7.49 3.91 16.28
C ILE A 168 8.40 3.60 17.47
N ASN A 169 9.05 4.65 17.95
CA ASN A 169 9.78 4.62 19.20
C ASN A 169 8.81 4.20 20.31
N ASN A 170 9.06 3.06 20.97
CA ASN A 170 8.23 2.58 22.09
C ASN A 170 8.22 3.55 23.29
N SER A 171 9.07 4.59 23.29
CA SER A 171 9.02 5.71 24.22
C SER A 171 7.78 6.59 23.98
N PHE A 172 7.30 6.71 22.75
CA PHE A 172 5.96 7.16 22.42
C PHE A 172 5.00 5.96 22.39
N LYS A 173 4.87 5.29 23.55
CA LYS A 173 3.54 4.80 23.91
C LYS A 173 2.64 6.02 23.93
N ILE A 174 1.97 6.30 22.81
CA ILE A 174 0.62 6.88 22.82
C ILE A 174 -0.19 5.87 23.62
N SER A 175 -0.09 6.01 24.94
CA SER A 175 -0.93 5.37 25.92
C SER A 175 -2.31 5.96 25.72
N GLU A 176 -3.00 5.50 24.66
CA GLU A 176 -4.42 5.73 24.43
C GLU A 176 -4.92 7.08 24.93
N LEU A 177 -4.32 8.23 24.57
CA LEU A 177 -4.74 9.55 25.07
C LEU A 177 -5.34 9.48 26.48
N LYS A 178 -4.56 9.02 27.48
CA LYS A 178 -5.02 8.86 28.87
C LYS A 178 -5.58 10.15 29.49
N GLN A 179 -5.48 11.29 28.81
CA GLN A 179 -6.19 12.52 29.16
C GLN A 179 -7.73 12.38 29.13
N SER A 180 -8.30 11.42 28.38
CA SER A 180 -9.74 11.15 28.38
C SER A 180 -10.17 10.22 29.53
N LYS A 181 -9.34 9.25 29.93
CA LYS A 181 -9.73 8.28 30.96
C LYS A 181 -9.79 8.90 32.35
N ASP A 182 -8.87 9.79 32.73
CA ASP A 182 -8.90 10.39 34.07
C ASP A 182 -10.04 11.39 34.26
N LYS A 183 -10.28 12.30 33.30
CA LYS A 183 -11.43 13.22 33.37
C LYS A 183 -12.78 12.47 33.37
N ASN A 184 -12.91 11.44 32.55
CA ASN A 184 -14.13 10.61 32.55
C ASN A 184 -14.23 9.75 33.81
N ARG A 185 -13.13 9.24 34.37
CA ARG A 185 -13.12 8.45 35.61
C ARG A 185 -13.46 9.30 36.82
N GLU A 186 -12.97 10.54 36.88
CA GLU A 186 -13.30 11.49 37.95
C GLU A 186 -14.79 11.85 37.90
N ARG A 187 -15.30 12.17 36.70
CA ARG A 187 -16.74 12.40 36.47
C ARG A 187 -17.58 11.19 36.87
N ASP A 188 -17.22 10.00 36.40
CA ASP A 188 -17.98 8.77 36.67
C ASP A 188 -17.94 8.41 38.17
N SER A 189 -16.82 8.64 38.84
CA SER A 189 -16.67 8.48 40.29
C SER A 189 -17.45 9.53 41.08
N PHE A 190 -17.53 10.76 40.59
CA PHE A 190 -18.35 11.83 41.16
C PHE A 190 -19.84 11.47 41.08
N ILE A 191 -20.31 11.03 39.90
CA ILE A 191 -21.67 10.53 39.67
C ILE A 191 -22.01 9.38 40.63
N TYR A 192 -21.08 8.43 40.81
CA TYR A 192 -21.28 7.30 41.71
C TYR A 192 -21.34 7.72 43.20
N ARG A 193 -20.47 8.66 43.63
CA ARG A 193 -20.46 9.16 45.02
C ARG A 193 -21.75 9.90 45.37
N LYS A 194 -22.28 10.69 44.43
CA LYS A 194 -23.52 11.45 44.58
C LYS A 194 -24.76 10.70 44.10
N ARG A 195 -24.70 9.38 43.88
CA ARG A 195 -25.82 8.61 43.28
C ARG A 195 -27.15 8.66 44.04
N ASN A 196 -27.10 9.02 45.34
CA ASN A 196 -28.23 9.05 46.25
C ASN A 196 -29.00 10.39 46.26
N ILE A 197 -28.47 11.44 45.60
CA ILE A 197 -29.19 12.73 45.51
C ILE A 197 -30.17 12.74 44.33
N PRO A 198 -31.20 13.62 44.36
CA PRO A 198 -32.10 13.80 43.24
C PRO A 198 -31.36 14.09 41.93
N LYS A 199 -31.79 13.46 40.83
CA LYS A 199 -31.05 13.52 39.56
C LYS A 199 -30.94 14.92 38.97
N LYS A 200 -31.93 15.78 39.24
CA LYS A 200 -31.90 17.21 38.85
C LYS A 200 -30.73 17.94 39.52
N GLU A 201 -30.55 17.75 40.83
CA GLU A 201 -29.45 18.34 41.59
C GLU A 201 -28.09 17.81 41.14
N LEU A 202 -28.01 16.50 40.88
CA LEU A 202 -26.80 15.89 40.34
C LEU A 202 -26.37 16.48 39.00
N MET A 203 -27.33 16.80 38.11
CA MET A 203 -27.04 17.42 36.83
C MET A 203 -26.52 18.85 36.99
N THR A 204 -27.09 19.63 37.91
CA THR A 204 -26.60 20.98 38.22
C THR A 204 -25.16 20.93 38.71
N GLU A 205 -24.87 20.09 39.72
CA GLU A 205 -23.50 19.91 40.23
C GLU A 205 -22.52 19.40 39.16
N LEU A 206 -22.97 18.51 38.26
CA LEU A 206 -22.16 18.02 37.14
C LEU A 206 -21.83 19.11 36.12
N SER A 207 -22.82 19.95 35.80
CA SER A 207 -22.66 21.05 34.86
C SER A 207 -21.71 22.11 35.42
N GLU A 208 -21.86 22.46 36.70
CA GLU A 208 -20.97 23.39 37.40
C GLU A 208 -19.53 22.87 37.48
N LYS A 209 -19.36 21.58 37.81
CA LYS A 209 -18.03 21.01 38.04
C LYS A 209 -17.27 20.61 36.77
N PHE A 210 -17.98 20.14 35.75
CA PHE A 210 -17.34 19.58 34.55
C PHE A 210 -17.71 20.31 33.25
N GLY A 211 -18.56 21.35 33.29
CA GLY A 211 -19.00 22.09 32.12
C GLY A 211 -19.78 21.24 31.12
N LYS A 212 -20.40 20.14 31.57
CA LYS A 212 -21.07 19.15 30.71
C LYS A 212 -22.47 18.84 31.22
N THR A 213 -23.44 18.90 30.33
CA THR A 213 -24.79 18.37 30.52
C THR A 213 -24.83 16.91 30.06
N LEU A 214 -25.28 16.01 30.93
CA LEU A 214 -25.49 14.60 30.62
C LEU A 214 -26.97 14.26 30.80
N ASP A 215 -27.49 13.37 29.95
CA ASP A 215 -28.86 12.89 30.07
C ASP A 215 -29.03 11.87 31.22
N TYR A 216 -30.27 11.70 31.70
CA TYR A 216 -30.60 10.78 32.79
C TYR A 216 -30.25 9.32 32.47
N THR A 217 -30.40 8.92 31.21
CA THR A 217 -30.15 7.54 30.76
C THR A 217 -28.67 7.20 30.85
N TYR A 218 -27.82 8.15 30.49
CA TYR A 218 -26.37 8.06 30.49
C TYR A 218 -25.82 8.07 31.91
N ILE A 219 -26.36 8.93 32.79
CA ILE A 219 -26.04 8.92 34.23
C ILE A 219 -26.36 7.55 34.85
N ASN A 220 -27.51 6.96 34.53
CA ASN A 220 -27.88 5.63 35.03
C ASN A 220 -26.97 4.51 34.50
N LYS A 221 -26.52 4.60 33.24
CA LYS A 221 -25.51 3.68 32.68
C LYS A 221 -24.19 3.77 33.44
N ILE A 222 -23.74 4.98 33.78
CA ILE A 222 -22.51 5.21 34.55
C ILE A 222 -22.62 4.61 35.94
N ILE A 223 -23.71 4.85 36.67
CA ILE A 223 -23.92 4.31 38.02
C ILE A 223 -23.87 2.78 38.00
N LYS A 224 -24.60 2.13 37.06
CA LYS A 224 -24.60 0.67 36.91
C LYS A 224 -23.20 0.12 36.60
N LYS A 225 -22.44 0.82 35.75
CA LYS A 225 -21.08 0.44 35.37
C LYS A 225 -20.11 0.54 36.54
N GLU A 226 -20.18 1.61 37.33
CA GLU A 226 -19.33 1.81 38.51
C GLU A 226 -19.68 0.85 39.65
N MET A 227 -20.96 0.52 39.85
CA MET A 227 -21.37 -0.54 40.79
C MET A 227 -20.72 -1.88 40.43
N ARG A 228 -20.77 -2.27 39.15
CA ARG A 228 -20.18 -3.53 38.66
C ARG A 228 -18.65 -3.57 38.80
N ARG A 229 -17.97 -2.44 38.60
CA ARG A 229 -16.52 -2.33 38.79
C ARG A 229 -16.13 -2.58 40.24
N LYS A 230 -16.83 -1.93 41.18
CA LYS A 230 -16.54 -2.08 42.62
C LYS A 230 -16.94 -3.45 43.18
N SER A 231 -18.00 -4.06 42.69
CA SER A 231 -18.35 -5.44 43.07
C SER A 231 -17.36 -6.48 42.53
N ALA A 232 -16.63 -6.16 41.47
CA ALA A 232 -15.61 -7.02 40.87
C ALA A 232 -14.20 -6.86 41.49
N GLY A 233 -14.04 -6.03 42.52
CA GLY A 233 -12.75 -5.84 43.20
C GLY A 233 -11.67 -5.12 42.38
N ILE A 234 -12.06 -4.28 41.41
CA ILE A 234 -11.14 -3.48 40.57
C ILE A 234 -11.22 -2.00 40.97
#